data_AF-A0A382FY14-F1
#
_entry.id   AF-A0A382FY14-F1
#
_cell.length_a   1.000
_cell.length_b   1.000
_cell.length_c   1.000
_cell.angle_alpha   90.00
_cell.angle_beta   90.00
_cell.angle_gamma   90.00
#
_symmetry.space_group_name_H-M   'P 1'
#
loop_
_entity.id
_entity.type
_entity.pdbx_description
1 polymer ?
#
loop_
_entity_poly.entity_id
_entity_poly.type
_entity_poly.pdbx_seq_one_letter_code
_entity_poly.pdbx_strand_id
1 'polypeptide(L)'
;MINSGTIGMPLHFGKMPKWLTERMGLMGSAIIESVAQNYGKSEVLTRLSNPNWFQALGAVMGMQWNSSGVTATVLGSLKRKINP
;
A
#
# COMPACT_ATOMS: atom_id res chain seq x y z
N MET A 1 -21.63 -5.13 -19.22
CA MET A 1 -21.66 -6.33 -18.37
C MET A 1 -20.57 -6.21 -17.33
N ILE A 2 -20.90 -6.25 -16.04
CA ILE A 2 -19.90 -6.41 -14.99
C ILE A 2 -19.69 -7.92 -14.89
N ASN A 3 -18.55 -8.41 -15.36
CA ASN A 3 -18.21 -9.83 -15.26
C ASN A 3 -17.84 -10.10 -13.79
N SER A 4 -18.61 -10.92 -13.08
CA SER A 4 -18.26 -11.31 -11.71
C SER A 4 -17.18 -12.39 -11.76
N GLY A 5 -15.99 -12.06 -11.25
CA GLY A 5 -14.90 -13.00 -11.01
C GLY A 5 -14.79 -13.31 -9.51
N THR A 6 -14.32 -14.51 -9.19
CA THR A 6 -13.95 -14.89 -7.81
C THR A 6 -12.44 -14.78 -7.63
N ILE A 7 -12.01 -14.13 -6.54
CA ILE A 7 -10.60 -14.07 -6.12
C ILE A 7 -10.48 -14.79 -4.78
N GLY A 8 -9.58 -15.76 -4.70
CA GLY A 8 -9.18 -16.38 -3.44
C GLY A 8 -8.12 -15.52 -2.75
N MET A 9 -8.45 -14.94 -1.59
CA MET A 9 -7.48 -14.26 -0.74
C MET A 9 -7.23 -15.10 0.53
N PRO A 10 -6.10 -15.81 0.63
CA PRO A 10 -5.79 -16.55 1.84
C PRO A 10 -5.58 -15.59 3.01
N LEU A 11 -6.13 -15.95 4.17
CA LEU A 11 -5.91 -15.21 5.39
C LEU A 11 -4.48 -15.46 5.88
N HIS A 12 -3.69 -14.39 5.97
CA HIS A 12 -2.34 -14.48 6.53
C HIS A 12 -2.37 -14.10 8.00
N PHE A 13 -1.97 -15.05 8.86
CA PHE A 13 -1.89 -14.84 10.30
C PHE A 13 -0.49 -14.40 10.73
N GLY A 14 -0.40 -13.84 11.93
CA GLY A 14 0.85 -13.39 12.52
C GLY A 14 1.14 -11.91 12.28
N LYS A 15 2.19 -11.42 12.95
CA LYS A 15 2.60 -10.02 12.91
C LYS A 15 3.73 -9.83 11.91
N MET A 16 3.64 -8.78 11.09
CA MET A 16 4.73 -8.41 10.22
C MET A 16 5.98 -8.04 11.03
N PRO A 17 7.17 -8.58 10.67
CA PRO A 17 8.41 -8.23 11.33
C PRO A 17 8.67 -6.72 11.24
N LYS A 18 9.17 -6.11 12.33
CA LYS A 18 9.43 -4.67 12.39
C LYS A 18 10.35 -4.20 11.26
N TRP A 19 11.46 -4.92 11.04
CA TRP A 19 12.43 -4.62 9.98
C TRP A 19 11.79 -4.52 8.59
N LEU A 20 10.77 -5.33 8.32
CA LEU A 20 10.06 -5.28 7.04
C LEU A 20 9.22 -4.02 6.99
N THR A 21 8.36 -3.79 7.99
CA THR A 21 7.48 -2.60 8.01
C THR A 21 8.25 -1.28 8.00
N GLU A 22 9.48 -1.24 8.51
CA GLU A 22 10.36 -0.08 8.43
C GLU A 22 10.83 0.17 7.00
N ARG A 23 11.29 -0.87 6.28
CA ARG A 23 11.70 -0.78 4.87
C ARG A 23 10.52 -0.45 3.96
N MET A 24 9.36 -1.06 4.22
CA MET A 24 8.11 -0.73 3.53
C MET A 24 7.80 0.76 3.67
N GLY A 25 7.90 1.30 4.89
CA GLY A 25 7.69 2.71 5.16
C GLY A 25 8.62 3.61 4.36
N LEU A 26 9.92 3.29 4.29
CA LEU A 26 10.91 4.06 3.53
C LEU A 26 10.60 4.07 2.02
N MET A 27 10.25 2.91 1.45
CA MET A 27 9.86 2.80 0.05
C MET A 27 8.58 3.60 -0.23
N GLY A 28 7.54 3.40 0.60
CA GLY A 28 6.26 4.06 0.43
C GLY A 28 6.36 5.57 0.58
N SER A 29 7.13 6.09 1.55
CA SER A 29 7.28 7.53 1.73
C SER A 29 7.97 8.20 0.54
N ALA A 30 9.01 7.58 -0.04
CA ALA A 30 9.67 8.10 -1.23
C ALA A 30 8.71 8.21 -2.43
N ILE A 31 7.86 7.20 -2.63
CA ILE A 31 6.84 7.22 -3.69
C ILE A 31 5.82 8.33 -3.43
N ILE A 32 5.27 8.41 -2.22
CA ILE A 32 4.25 9.41 -1.87
C ILE A 32 4.81 10.83 -1.96
N GLU A 33 6.05 11.04 -1.53
CA GLU A 33 6.76 12.31 -1.67
C GLU A 33 6.93 12.70 -3.13
N SER A 34 7.36 11.76 -3.99
CA SER A 34 7.45 11.99 -5.44
C SER A 34 6.09 12.38 -6.04
N VAL A 35 5.00 11.69 -5.66
CA VAL A 35 3.66 12.07 -6.13
C VAL A 35 3.28 13.47 -5.65
N ALA A 36 3.50 13.78 -4.37
CA ALA A 36 3.15 15.06 -3.79
C ALA A 36 3.94 16.22 -4.42
N GLN A 37 5.23 16.03 -4.70
CA GLN A 37 6.09 17.04 -5.31
C GLN A 37 5.73 17.31 -6.78
N ASN A 38 5.39 16.26 -7.53
CA ASN A 38 5.14 16.40 -8.98
C ASN A 38 3.67 16.68 -9.34
N TYR A 39 2.72 16.30 -8.49
CA TYR A 39 1.28 16.36 -8.80
C TYR A 39 0.42 16.95 -7.67
N GLY A 40 1.04 17.31 -6.53
CA GLY A 40 0.35 17.89 -5.38
C GLY A 40 -0.30 16.86 -4.45
N LYS A 41 -0.71 17.34 -3.27
CA LYS A 41 -1.28 16.50 -2.19
C LYS A 41 -2.62 15.85 -2.57
N SER A 42 -3.43 16.52 -3.39
CA SER A 42 -4.72 15.97 -3.82
C SER A 42 -4.54 14.69 -4.64
N GLU A 43 -3.51 14.64 -5.50
CA GLU A 43 -3.23 13.48 -6.33
C GLU A 43 -2.82 12.25 -5.50
N VAL A 44 -2.13 12.46 -4.37
CA VAL A 44 -1.83 11.38 -3.43
C VAL A 44 -3.12 10.71 -2.96
N LEU A 45 -4.12 11.50 -2.57
CA LEU A 45 -5.41 10.97 -2.12
C LEU A 45 -6.19 10.30 -3.25
N THR A 46 -6.17 10.89 -4.45
CA THR A 46 -6.78 10.30 -5.66
C THR A 46 -6.18 8.92 -5.94
N ARG A 47 -4.85 8.78 -5.92
CA ARG A 47 -4.14 7.52 -6.18
C ARG A 47 -4.36 6.48 -5.10
N LEU A 48 -4.29 6.88 -3.82
CA LEU A 48 -4.59 5.98 -2.70
C LEU A 48 -6.04 5.46 -2.74
N SER A 49 -6.98 6.22 -3.32
CA SER A 49 -8.38 5.83 -3.47
C SER A 49 -8.61 4.88 -4.65
N ASN A 50 -7.67 4.78 -5.59
CA ASN A 50 -7.77 3.85 -6.71
C ASN A 50 -7.32 2.45 -6.27
N PRO A 51 -8.20 1.43 -6.29
CA PRO A 51 -7.87 0.10 -5.76
C PRO A 51 -6.72 -0.58 -6.53
N ASN A 52 -6.64 -0.39 -7.84
CA ASN A 52 -5.57 -0.97 -8.65
C ASN A 52 -4.22 -0.32 -8.33
N TRP A 53 -4.21 1.01 -8.19
CA TRP A 53 -3.00 1.74 -7.82
C TRP A 53 -2.55 1.40 -6.41
N PHE A 54 -3.48 1.32 -5.45
CA PHE A 54 -3.17 0.94 -4.07
C PHE A 54 -2.62 -0.49 -3.99
N GLN A 55 -3.17 -1.42 -4.78
CA GLN A 55 -2.65 -2.78 -4.86
C GLN A 55 -1.23 -2.82 -5.45
N ALA A 56 -0.98 -2.03 -6.50
CA ALA A 56 0.35 -1.90 -7.09
C ALA A 56 1.35 -1.28 -6.11
N LEU A 57 0.95 -0.25 -5.35
CA LEU A 57 1.75 0.32 -4.28
C LEU A 57 2.08 -0.75 -3.22
N GLY A 58 1.09 -1.55 -2.80
CA GLY A 58 1.30 -2.67 -1.90
C GLY A 58 2.34 -3.66 -2.43
N ALA A 59 2.25 -4.03 -3.72
CA ALA A 59 3.19 -4.92 -4.37
C ALA A 59 4.62 -4.36 -4.39
N VAL A 60 4.79 -3.09 -4.75
CA VAL A 60 6.09 -2.40 -4.73
C VAL A 60 6.66 -2.30 -3.31
N MET A 61 5.80 -2.13 -2.32
CA MET A 61 6.18 -2.17 -0.90
C MET A 61 6.45 -3.59 -0.38
N GLY A 62 6.36 -4.63 -1.22
CA GLY A 62 6.72 -6.01 -0.85
C GLY A 62 5.56 -6.89 -0.40
N MET A 63 4.30 -6.45 -0.56
CA MET A 63 3.13 -7.31 -0.38
C MET A 63 2.90 -8.20 -1.60
N GLN A 64 2.27 -9.35 -1.40
CA GLN A 64 1.77 -10.17 -2.51
C GLN A 64 0.38 -9.69 -2.95
N TRP A 65 0.06 -9.84 -4.23
CA TRP A 65 -1.18 -9.36 -4.85
C TRP A 65 -2.47 -9.97 -4.25
N ASN A 66 -2.39 -11.14 -3.62
CA ASN A 66 -3.53 -11.84 -2.99
C ASN A 66 -3.47 -11.81 -1.47
N SER A 67 -2.60 -10.99 -0.86
CA SER A 67 -2.48 -10.94 0.59
C SER A 67 -3.67 -10.21 1.22
N SER A 68 -4.37 -10.88 2.14
CA SER A 68 -5.53 -10.33 2.85
C SER A 68 -5.20 -9.08 3.70
N GLY A 69 -3.93 -8.87 4.05
CA GLY A 69 -3.47 -7.82 4.95
C GLY A 69 -2.91 -6.56 4.28
N VAL A 70 -3.07 -6.40 2.95
CA VAL A 70 -2.46 -5.29 2.18
C VAL A 70 -2.80 -3.94 2.79
N THR A 71 -4.07 -3.61 2.96
CA THR A 71 -4.49 -2.29 3.47
C THR A 71 -3.91 -1.98 4.84
N ALA A 72 -4.01 -2.91 5.78
CA ALA A 72 -3.50 -2.72 7.14
C ALA A 72 -1.98 -2.56 7.16
N THR A 73 -1.26 -3.36 6.38
CA THR A 73 0.20 -3.39 6.38
C THR A 73 0.80 -2.18 5.65
N VAL A 74 0.25 -1.83 4.49
CA VAL A 74 0.68 -0.67 3.69
C VAL A 74 0.47 0.62 4.49
N LEU A 75 -0.75 0.87 4.95
CA LEU A 75 -1.07 2.10 5.69
C LEU A 75 -0.36 2.14 7.05
N GLY A 76 -0.29 1.01 7.76
CA GLY A 76 0.40 0.93 9.04
C GLY A 76 1.91 1.20 8.93
N SER A 77 2.53 0.77 7.83
CA SER A 77 3.95 1.03 7.54
C SER A 77 4.18 2.46 7.08
N LEU A 78 3.29 3.00 6.23
CA LEU A 78 3.42 4.32 5.62
C LEU A 78 3.14 5.46 6.61
N LYS A 79 2.07 5.35 7.42
CA LYS A 79 1.62 6.42 8.34
C LYS A 79 2.77 6.95 9.21
N ARG A 80 3.57 6.05 9.76
CA ARG A 80 4.72 6.37 10.64
C ARG A 80 5.84 7.16 9.95
N LYS A 81 5.85 7.23 8.62
CA LYS A 81 6.88 7.94 7.84
C LYS A 81 6.39 9.27 7.27
N ILE A 82 5.12 9.34 6.87
CA ILE A 82 4.55 10.55 6.27
C ILE A 82 3.81 11.45 7.28
N ASN A 83 3.48 10.91 8.45
CA ASN A 83 2.89 11.64 9.58
C ASN A 83 3.54 11.14 10.89
N PRO A 84 4.77 11.58 11.20
CA PRO A 84 5.54 11.13 12.37
C PRO A 84 4.88 11.52 13.69
#